data_AF-A0A976PHE3-F1
#
_entry.id   AF-A0A976PHE3-F1
#
_cell.length_a   1.000
_cell.length_b   1.000
_cell.length_c   1.000
_cell.angle_alpha   90.00
_cell.angle_beta   90.00
_cell.angle_gamma   90.00
#
_symmetry.space_group_name_H-M   'P 1'
#
loop_
_entity.id
_entity.type
_entity.pdbx_description
1 polymer ?
#
loop_
_entity_poly.entity_id
_entity_poly.type
_entity_poly.pdbx_seq_one_letter_code
_entity_poly.pdbx_strand_id
1 'polypeptide(L)'
;MKKIITLAVLLLSTSVFAENKIEITIISNSDLTGVASARFLAKKDSFFCKRFSMNDGSPTRISKDRYDNFKAKNGIIDVPAKIKSKCNYERVGGASLSFEIKGKAEPYNVVSVFQGTEEDAGIQTVKCKEIISGPSGKKEKMIACYGDLTTDSEGRVIVEVIKE
;
A
#
# COMPACT_ATOMS: atom_id res chain seq x y z
N MET A 1 25.75 48.93 28.47
CA MET A 1 25.60 48.71 27.01
C MET A 1 25.56 47.21 26.74
N LYS A 2 24.38 46.63 26.53
CA LYS A 2 24.19 45.20 26.26
C LYS A 2 24.00 45.01 24.75
N LYS A 3 24.90 44.27 24.09
CA LYS A 3 24.75 43.84 22.70
C LYS A 3 23.83 42.63 22.66
N ILE A 4 22.67 42.76 22.00
CA ILE A 4 21.79 41.65 21.67
C ILE A 4 22.29 41.10 20.34
N ILE A 5 22.82 39.87 20.35
CA ILE A 5 23.17 39.13 19.14
C ILE A 5 21.92 38.35 18.75
N THR A 6 21.22 38.83 17.72
CA THR A 6 20.10 38.10 17.11
C THR A 6 20.68 36.96 16.28
N LEU A 7 20.63 35.74 16.82
CA LEU A 7 20.99 34.53 16.08
C LEU A 7 19.83 34.18 15.14
N ALA A 8 19.96 34.55 13.86
CA ALA A 8 19.04 34.10 12.83
C ALA A 8 19.29 32.61 12.57
N VAL A 9 18.47 31.75 13.17
CA VAL A 9 18.41 30.34 12.83
C VAL A 9 17.72 30.24 11.47
N LEU A 10 18.51 30.09 10.41
CA LEU A 10 18.03 29.67 9.10
C LEU A 10 17.40 28.27 9.26
N LEU A 11 16.08 28.21 9.33
CA LEU A 11 15.32 27.01 9.02
C LEU A 11 15.50 26.76 7.52
N LEU A 12 16.53 26.00 7.17
CA LEU A 12 16.57 25.29 5.89
C LEU A 12 15.43 24.28 5.93
N SER A 13 14.25 24.70 5.50
CA SER A 13 13.17 23.81 5.12
C SER A 13 13.63 23.03 3.88
N THR A 14 14.45 22.00 4.09
CA THR A 14 14.51 20.92 3.12
C THR A 14 13.16 20.22 3.23
N SER A 15 12.19 20.68 2.45
CA SER A 15 11.08 19.86 1.99
C SER A 15 11.69 18.73 1.16
N VAL A 16 12.27 17.76 1.86
CA VAL A 16 12.39 16.40 1.36
C VAL A 16 10.94 15.99 1.19
N PHE A 17 10.41 16.13 -0.02
CA PHE A 17 9.19 15.43 -0.41
C PHE A 17 9.41 13.99 0.05
N ALA A 18 8.67 13.57 1.07
CA ALA A 18 8.74 12.20 1.56
C ALA A 18 8.62 11.30 0.34
N GLU A 19 9.56 10.38 0.14
CA GLU A 19 9.45 9.41 -0.94
C GLU A 19 8.15 8.64 -0.67
N ASN A 20 7.05 8.97 -1.36
CA ASN A 20 5.65 8.62 -1.03
C ASN A 20 5.45 7.13 -0.76
N LYS A 21 5.84 6.67 0.43
CA LYS A 21 5.52 5.36 0.99
C LYS A 21 4.05 5.38 1.36
N ILE A 22 3.43 4.21 1.38
CA ILE A 22 2.12 4.05 2.03
C ILE A 22 2.39 3.34 3.35
N GLU A 23 1.98 3.95 4.44
CA GLU A 23 2.03 3.37 5.78
C GLU A 23 0.59 3.12 6.24
N ILE A 24 0.23 1.86 6.47
CA ILE A 24 -1.11 1.46 6.89
C ILE A 24 -1.03 0.99 8.34
N THR A 25 -1.65 1.72 9.24
CA THR A 25 -1.81 1.31 10.65
C THR A 25 -3.15 0.63 10.81
N ILE A 26 -3.15 -0.62 11.27
CA ILE A 26 -4.36 -1.42 11.47
C ILE A 26 -4.69 -1.45 12.96
N ILE A 27 -5.84 -0.89 13.29
CA ILE A 27 -6.48 -1.01 14.60
C ILE A 27 -7.51 -2.13 14.48
N SER A 28 -7.22 -3.28 15.08
CA SER A 28 -8.09 -4.45 15.04
C SER A 28 -8.09 -5.15 16.40
N ASN A 29 -9.29 -5.37 16.93
CA ASN A 29 -9.52 -6.25 18.09
C ASN A 29 -9.78 -7.71 17.66
N SER A 30 -9.56 -8.03 16.38
CA SER A 30 -9.86 -9.34 15.80
C SER A 30 -8.61 -10.15 15.52
N ASP A 31 -8.81 -11.43 15.20
CA ASP A 31 -7.79 -12.39 14.77
C ASP A 31 -7.29 -12.15 13.32
N LEU A 32 -7.68 -11.04 12.69
CA LEU A 32 -7.34 -10.71 11.32
C LEU A 32 -5.92 -10.12 11.21
N THR A 33 -5.17 -10.60 10.23
CA THR A 33 -3.86 -10.07 9.85
C THR A 33 -3.97 -9.36 8.50
N GLY A 34 -3.49 -8.12 8.42
CA GLY A 34 -3.47 -7.36 7.18
C GLY A 34 -2.27 -7.68 6.30
N VAL A 35 -2.49 -7.68 4.99
CA VAL A 35 -1.48 -7.76 3.95
C VAL A 35 -1.80 -6.70 2.89
N ALA A 36 -0.83 -5.87 2.54
CA ALA A 36 -0.99 -4.93 1.43
C ALA A 36 -0.27 -5.47 0.20
N SER A 37 -0.85 -5.28 -0.97
CA SER A 37 -0.22 -5.56 -2.25
C SER A 37 -0.06 -4.27 -3.05
N ALA A 38 1.02 -4.14 -3.79
CA ALA A 38 1.23 -2.99 -4.67
C ALA A 38 1.93 -3.38 -5.97
N ARG A 39 1.58 -2.65 -7.03
CA ARG A 39 2.18 -2.79 -8.35
C ARG A 39 3.40 -1.89 -8.47
N PHE A 40 4.49 -2.43 -9.00
CA PHE A 40 5.69 -1.66 -9.31
C PHE A 40 6.11 -1.84 -10.76
N LEU A 41 6.58 -0.76 -11.39
CA LEU A 41 7.14 -0.75 -12.74
C LEU A 41 8.63 -0.48 -12.73
N ALA A 42 9.37 -1.23 -13.53
CA ALA A 42 10.79 -0.96 -13.77
C ALA A 42 10.98 0.40 -14.45
N LYS A 43 11.90 1.23 -13.92
CA LYS A 43 12.22 2.54 -14.50
C LYS A 43 13.49 2.55 -15.32
N LYS A 44 14.41 1.62 -15.08
CA LYS A 44 15.65 1.55 -15.85
C LYS A 44 15.37 1.06 -17.27
N ASP A 45 15.72 1.87 -18.26
CA ASP A 45 15.70 1.42 -19.65
C ASP A 45 16.86 0.47 -19.93
N SER A 46 16.59 -0.84 -19.84
CA SER A 46 17.52 -1.88 -20.26
C SER A 46 16.78 -3.12 -20.70
N PHE A 47 17.44 -3.96 -21.52
CA PHE A 47 16.86 -5.20 -22.03
C PHE A 47 16.32 -6.11 -20.91
N PHE A 48 17.01 -6.21 -19.78
CA PHE A 48 16.60 -7.05 -18.65
C PHE A 48 15.41 -6.50 -17.84
N CYS A 49 15.09 -5.22 -18.00
CA CYS A 49 14.04 -4.52 -17.25
C CYS A 49 12.77 -4.27 -18.09
N LYS A 50 12.78 -4.71 -19.35
CA LYS A 50 11.64 -4.66 -20.27
C LYS A 50 11.10 -6.07 -20.57
N ARG A 51 9.81 -6.19 -20.86
CA ARG A 51 9.15 -7.41 -21.37
C ARG A 51 8.42 -7.09 -22.67
N PHE A 52 8.18 -8.12 -23.48
CA PHE A 52 7.33 -7.97 -24.66
C PHE A 52 5.85 -8.06 -24.26
N SER A 53 5.05 -7.17 -24.83
CA SER A 53 3.59 -7.17 -24.75
C SER A 53 3.02 -7.33 -26.16
N MET A 54 1.93 -8.08 -26.26
CA MET A 54 1.15 -8.30 -27.49
C MET A 54 -0.17 -7.54 -27.49
N ASN A 55 -0.41 -6.65 -26.51
CA ASN A 55 -1.72 -6.03 -26.28
C ASN A 55 -2.25 -5.25 -27.50
N ASP A 56 -1.38 -4.71 -28.34
CA ASP A 56 -1.75 -3.84 -29.48
C ASP A 56 -1.50 -4.51 -30.85
N GLY A 57 -1.51 -5.85 -30.90
CA GLY A 57 -1.35 -6.61 -32.16
C GLY A 57 0.06 -6.59 -32.76
N SER A 58 1.02 -5.91 -32.13
CA SER A 58 2.44 -5.93 -32.48
C SER A 58 3.33 -6.06 -31.23
N PRO A 59 4.48 -6.78 -31.32
CA PRO A 59 5.38 -6.94 -30.17
C PRO A 59 6.00 -5.61 -29.74
N THR A 60 5.49 -5.06 -28.64
CA THR A 60 6.02 -3.82 -28.07
C THR A 60 6.79 -4.10 -26.79
N ARG A 61 7.95 -3.46 -26.63
CA ARG A 61 8.72 -3.55 -25.38
C ARG A 61 8.13 -2.60 -24.35
N ILE A 62 7.60 -3.15 -23.26
CA ILE A 62 7.07 -2.42 -22.12
C ILE A 62 7.94 -2.64 -20.88
N SER A 63 7.85 -1.77 -19.89
CA SER A 63 8.49 -2.00 -18.59
C SER A 63 7.97 -3.27 -17.95
N LYS A 64 8.86 -4.04 -17.31
CA LYS A 64 8.43 -5.14 -16.44
C LYS A 64 7.65 -4.58 -15.26
N ASP A 65 6.56 -5.25 -14.92
CA ASP A 65 5.83 -5.10 -13.68
C ASP A 65 6.14 -6.22 -12.70
N ARG A 66 5.94 -5.92 -11.43
CA ARG A 66 5.88 -6.88 -10.34
C ARG A 66 4.76 -6.50 -9.38
N TYR A 67 4.21 -7.50 -8.71
CA TYR A 67 3.21 -7.36 -7.67
C TYR A 67 3.80 -7.96 -6.40
N ASP A 68 4.03 -7.11 -5.41
CA ASP A 68 4.66 -7.50 -4.15
C ASP A 68 3.67 -7.38 -3.01
N ASN A 69 3.76 -8.30 -2.06
CA ASN A 69 2.94 -8.34 -0.85
C ASN A 69 3.77 -7.91 0.38
N PHE A 70 3.17 -7.07 1.22
CA PHE A 70 3.75 -6.48 2.42
C PHE A 70 2.87 -6.88 3.62
N LYS A 71 3.45 -7.64 4.55
CA LYS A 71 2.73 -8.15 5.72
C LYS A 71 2.82 -7.18 6.88
N ALA A 72 1.76 -7.11 7.68
CA ALA A 72 1.76 -6.33 8.91
C ALA A 72 2.85 -6.79 9.88
N LYS A 73 3.55 -5.84 10.49
CA LYS A 73 4.45 -6.02 11.61
C LYS A 73 3.96 -5.13 12.74
N ASN A 74 3.54 -5.72 13.86
CA ASN A 74 2.98 -5.00 15.01
C ASN A 74 1.82 -4.06 14.61
N GLY A 75 0.94 -4.52 13.71
CA GLY A 75 -0.21 -3.73 13.24
C GLY A 75 0.10 -2.71 12.14
N ILE A 76 1.36 -2.55 11.72
CA ILE A 76 1.76 -1.57 10.70
C ILE A 76 2.20 -2.30 9.41
N ILE A 77 1.75 -1.82 8.25
CA ILE A 77 2.21 -2.26 6.94
C ILE A 77 2.90 -1.11 6.22
N ASP A 78 4.16 -1.31 5.87
CA ASP A 78 4.93 -0.36 5.06
C ASP A 78 4.99 -0.84 3.60
N VAL A 79 4.42 -0.03 2.71
CA VAL A 79 4.52 -0.21 1.26
C VAL A 79 5.46 0.87 0.70
N PRO A 80 6.65 0.52 0.22
CA PRO A 80 7.62 1.51 -0.20
C PRO A 80 7.21 2.18 -1.52
N ALA A 81 7.67 3.41 -1.74
CA ALA A 81 7.56 4.08 -3.03
C ALA A 81 8.41 3.40 -4.11
N LYS A 82 9.54 2.79 -3.72
CA LYS A 82 10.54 2.22 -4.62
C LYS A 82 11.16 0.96 -4.05
N ILE A 83 11.55 0.03 -4.93
CA ILE A 83 12.30 -1.17 -4.58
C ILE A 83 13.67 -1.09 -5.23
N LYS A 84 14.69 -0.92 -4.39
CA LYS A 84 16.09 -0.88 -4.81
C LYS A 84 16.48 -2.23 -5.41
N SER A 85 16.80 -2.22 -6.69
CA SER A 85 17.15 -3.41 -7.47
C SER A 85 17.91 -3.00 -8.72
N LYS A 86 18.39 -3.96 -9.52
CA LYS A 86 19.03 -3.66 -10.82
C LYS A 86 18.13 -2.88 -11.79
N CYS A 87 16.81 -2.95 -11.63
CA CYS A 87 15.82 -2.31 -12.51
C CYS A 87 15.17 -1.04 -11.94
N ASN A 88 15.50 -0.65 -10.70
CA ASN A 88 14.90 0.50 -10.00
C ASN A 88 13.37 0.54 -10.16
N TYR A 89 12.67 -0.38 -9.48
CA TYR A 89 11.23 -0.46 -9.54
C TYR A 89 10.60 0.68 -8.72
N GLU A 90 9.60 1.36 -9.25
CA GLU A 90 8.79 2.33 -8.51
C GLU A 90 7.32 1.91 -8.51
N ARG A 91 6.65 2.21 -7.41
CA ARG A 91 5.23 1.91 -7.21
C ARG A 91 4.38 2.72 -8.18
N VAL A 92 3.32 2.11 -8.69
CA VAL A 92 2.39 2.75 -9.64
C VAL A 92 0.99 2.65 -9.10
N GLY A 93 0.38 3.80 -8.86
CA GLY A 93 -0.94 3.91 -8.22
C GLY A 93 -0.85 3.70 -6.71
N GLY A 94 -1.95 3.23 -6.12
CA GLY A 94 -2.08 3.00 -4.68
C GLY A 94 -1.55 1.65 -4.21
N ALA A 95 -2.17 1.11 -3.17
CA ALA A 95 -2.03 -0.27 -2.72
C ALA A 95 -3.42 -0.93 -2.64
N SER A 96 -3.47 -2.24 -2.52
CA SER A 96 -4.69 -2.98 -2.18
C SER A 96 -4.46 -3.71 -0.87
N LEU A 97 -5.39 -3.57 0.07
CA LEU A 97 -5.34 -4.17 1.39
C LEU A 97 -6.22 -5.43 1.42
N SER A 98 -5.68 -6.49 1.99
CA SER A 98 -6.39 -7.73 2.26
C SER A 98 -6.23 -8.10 3.73
N PHE A 99 -7.24 -8.78 4.27
CA PHE A 99 -7.25 -9.27 5.65
C PHE A 99 -7.44 -10.77 5.66
N GLU A 100 -6.56 -11.47 6.36
CA GLU A 100 -6.51 -12.92 6.42
C GLU A 100 -6.84 -13.41 7.84
N ILE A 101 -7.55 -14.52 7.95
CA ILE A 101 -7.66 -15.28 9.21
C ILE A 101 -6.53 -16.31 9.20
N LYS A 102 -5.66 -16.28 10.22
CA LYS A 102 -4.54 -17.21 10.33
C LYS A 102 -5.02 -18.68 10.23
N GLY A 103 -4.48 -19.42 9.28
CA GLY A 103 -4.78 -20.85 9.07
C GLY A 103 -6.06 -21.15 8.28
N LYS A 104 -6.69 -20.15 7.66
CA LYS A 104 -7.83 -20.32 6.74
C LYS A 104 -7.45 -19.99 5.29
N ALA A 105 -8.30 -20.40 4.35
CA ALA A 105 -8.16 -20.11 2.92
C ALA A 105 -8.13 -18.59 2.63
N GLU A 106 -7.51 -18.24 1.50
CA GLU A 106 -7.25 -16.84 1.12
C GLU A 106 -8.54 -16.02 1.02
N PRO A 107 -8.59 -14.83 1.62
CA PRO A 107 -9.80 -14.02 1.77
C PRO A 107 -10.24 -13.33 0.46
N TYR A 108 -11.54 -13.03 0.32
CA TYR A 108 -12.06 -12.21 -0.77
C TYR A 108 -12.04 -10.73 -0.37
N ASN A 109 -11.01 -9.97 -0.76
CA ASN A 109 -10.88 -8.57 -0.35
C ASN A 109 -10.88 -7.62 -1.53
N VAL A 110 -11.64 -6.53 -1.39
CA VAL A 110 -11.68 -5.42 -2.34
C VAL A 110 -11.46 -4.12 -1.57
N VAL A 111 -10.36 -4.05 -0.81
CA VAL A 111 -9.98 -2.82 -0.13
C VAL A 111 -8.90 -2.11 -0.94
N SER A 112 -9.24 -0.94 -1.46
CA SER A 112 -8.32 -0.11 -2.24
C SER A 112 -7.73 0.97 -1.34
N VAL A 113 -6.45 1.27 -1.49
CA VAL A 113 -5.76 2.36 -0.78
C VAL A 113 -5.26 3.37 -1.80
N PHE A 114 -5.91 4.51 -1.86
CA PHE A 114 -5.61 5.61 -2.77
C PHE A 114 -4.68 6.64 -2.10
N GLN A 115 -3.88 7.31 -2.93
CA GLN A 115 -3.09 8.44 -2.46
C GLN A 115 -4.01 9.64 -2.28
N GLY A 116 -4.07 10.18 -1.06
CA GLY A 116 -4.72 11.47 -0.80
C GLY A 116 -3.75 12.63 -0.77
N THR A 117 -4.33 13.83 -0.68
CA THR A 117 -3.62 15.12 -0.61
C THR A 117 -3.95 15.90 0.66
N GLU A 118 -4.85 15.39 1.50
CA GLU A 118 -5.29 16.05 2.72
C GLU A 118 -4.22 15.94 3.82
N GLU A 119 -4.12 16.95 4.69
CA GLU A 119 -3.15 16.95 5.79
C GLU A 119 -3.39 15.80 6.78
N ASP A 120 -4.67 15.46 7.00
CA ASP A 120 -5.11 14.36 7.85
C ASP A 120 -6.30 13.65 7.18
N ALA A 121 -6.18 12.34 6.95
CA ALA A 121 -7.24 11.50 6.38
C ALA A 121 -8.11 10.82 7.46
N GLY A 122 -7.81 11.03 8.74
CA GLY A 122 -8.52 10.47 9.88
C GLY A 122 -8.45 8.95 10.00
N ILE A 123 -9.19 8.41 10.98
CA ILE A 123 -9.41 6.96 11.11
C ILE A 123 -10.50 6.55 10.14
N GLN A 124 -10.20 5.59 9.27
CA GLN A 124 -11.12 5.05 8.29
C GLN A 124 -11.51 3.62 8.64
N THR A 125 -12.75 3.24 8.38
CA THR A 125 -13.28 1.94 8.79
C THR A 125 -13.34 0.97 7.62
N VAL A 126 -12.85 -0.25 7.83
CA VAL A 126 -13.08 -1.40 6.94
C VAL A 126 -13.99 -2.39 7.64
N LYS A 127 -15.05 -2.79 6.95
CA LYS A 127 -15.98 -3.81 7.43
C LYS A 127 -15.68 -5.15 6.78
N CYS A 128 -15.53 -6.15 7.62
CA CYS A 128 -15.21 -7.52 7.26
C CYS A 128 -16.34 -8.44 7.72
N LYS A 129 -16.83 -9.31 6.85
CA LYS A 129 -17.87 -10.30 7.17
C LYS A 129 -17.41 -11.72 6.84
N GLU A 130 -17.81 -12.69 7.65
CA GLU A 130 -17.62 -14.10 7.29
C GLU A 130 -18.56 -14.45 6.12
N ILE A 131 -18.00 -15.06 5.08
CA ILE A 131 -18.75 -15.56 3.93
C ILE A 131 -18.49 -17.05 3.75
N ILE A 132 -19.43 -17.73 3.11
CA ILE A 132 -19.23 -19.10 2.64
C ILE A 132 -18.87 -19.02 1.16
N SER A 133 -17.61 -19.31 0.85
CA SER A 133 -17.08 -19.30 -0.51
C SER A 133 -15.90 -20.26 -0.61
N GLY A 134 -15.34 -20.46 -1.79
CA GLY A 134 -14.14 -21.26 -1.98
C GLY A 134 -13.84 -21.53 -3.45
N PRO A 135 -12.56 -21.72 -3.82
CA PRO A 135 -12.21 -22.13 -5.17
C PRO A 135 -12.94 -23.46 -5.51
N SER A 136 -13.57 -23.49 -6.68
CA SER A 136 -14.28 -24.67 -7.21
C SER A 136 -15.51 -25.14 -6.43
N GLY A 137 -16.25 -24.23 -5.78
CA GLY A 137 -17.57 -24.55 -5.19
C GLY A 137 -17.53 -25.26 -3.84
N LYS A 138 -16.35 -25.34 -3.21
CA LYS A 138 -16.22 -25.75 -1.81
C LYS A 138 -16.81 -24.67 -0.91
N LYS A 139 -17.62 -25.08 0.08
CA LYS A 139 -18.20 -24.21 1.09
C LYS A 139 -17.22 -24.05 2.25
N GLU A 140 -16.22 -23.18 2.08
CA GLU A 140 -15.28 -22.85 3.13
C GLU A 140 -15.62 -21.50 3.78
N LYS A 141 -15.30 -21.35 5.07
CA LYS A 141 -15.46 -20.08 5.76
C LYS A 141 -14.30 -19.16 5.35
N MET A 142 -14.63 -18.10 4.64
CA MET A 142 -13.69 -17.07 4.21
C MET A 142 -14.10 -15.73 4.84
N ILE A 143 -13.21 -14.76 4.83
CA ILE A 143 -13.54 -13.38 5.21
C ILE A 143 -13.61 -12.53 3.94
N ALA A 144 -14.61 -11.64 3.90
CA ALA A 144 -14.71 -10.63 2.86
C ALA A 144 -14.73 -9.24 3.47
N CYS A 145 -13.73 -8.43 3.09
CA CYS A 145 -13.60 -7.04 3.52
C CYS A 145 -13.74 -6.10 2.33
N TYR A 146 -14.50 -5.03 2.54
CA TYR A 146 -14.77 -4.02 1.52
C TYR A 146 -14.56 -2.64 2.12
N GLY A 147 -13.99 -1.75 1.33
CA GLY A 147 -13.78 -0.36 1.69
C GLY A 147 -12.82 0.32 0.73
N ASP A 148 -12.90 1.64 0.68
CA ASP A 148 -11.92 2.45 -0.01
C ASP A 148 -11.24 3.34 1.03
N LEU A 149 -9.92 3.31 1.02
CA LEU A 149 -9.08 4.00 1.96
C LEU A 149 -8.30 5.08 1.23
N THR A 150 -8.05 6.20 1.90
CA THR A 150 -7.25 7.30 1.35
C THR A 150 -6.13 7.64 2.33
N THR A 151 -4.90 7.79 1.84
CA THR A 151 -3.79 8.25 2.70
C THR A 151 -3.85 9.75 2.95
N ASP A 152 -3.25 10.21 4.03
CA ASP A 152 -2.90 11.61 4.20
C ASP A 152 -1.78 12.03 3.21
N SER A 153 -1.42 13.31 3.28
CA SER A 153 -0.37 13.95 2.47
C SER A 153 1.04 13.38 2.72
N GLU A 154 1.25 12.69 3.85
CA GLU A 154 2.48 11.99 4.19
C GLU A 154 2.48 10.51 3.75
N GLY A 155 1.36 10.03 3.20
CA GLY A 155 1.17 8.66 2.77
C GLY A 155 0.74 7.71 3.89
N ARG A 156 0.24 8.21 5.02
CA ARG A 156 -0.24 7.38 6.12
C ARG A 156 -1.74 7.17 6.05
N VAL A 157 -2.21 6.02 6.52
CA VAL A 157 -3.64 5.76 6.73
C VAL A 157 -3.81 4.93 7.99
N ILE A 158 -4.80 5.29 8.81
CA ILE A 158 -5.19 4.53 10.00
C ILE A 158 -6.51 3.85 9.70
N VAL A 159 -6.53 2.53 9.85
CA VAL A 159 -7.66 1.68 9.49
C VAL A 159 -8.19 0.98 10.72
N GLU A 160 -9.43 1.24 11.08
CA GLU A 160 -10.18 0.44 12.06
C GLU A 160 -10.89 -0.72 11.34
N VAL A 161 -10.62 -1.95 11.78
CA VAL A 161 -11.20 -3.15 11.19
C VAL A 161 -12.31 -3.69 12.09
N ILE A 162 -13.53 -3.68 11.55
CA ILE A 162 -14.71 -4.20 12.23
C ILE A 162 -15.07 -5.53 11.58
N LYS A 163 -15.05 -6.60 12.38
CA LYS A 163 -15.54 -7.92 12.00
C LYS A 163 -17.00 -8.04 12.44
N GLU A 164 -17.92 -8.09 11.46
CA GLU A 164 -19.37 -8.26 11.65
C GLU A 164 -19.76 -9.74 11.78
#